data_AF-A0ABD7JZE6-F1
#
_entry.id   AF-A0ABD7JZE6-F1
#
_cell.length_a   1.000
_cell.length_b   1.000
_cell.length_c   1.000
_cell.angle_alpha   90.00
_cell.angle_beta   90.00
_cell.angle_gamma   90.00
#
_symmetry.space_group_name_H-M   'P 1'
#
loop_
_entity.id
_entity.type
_entity.pdbx_description
1 polymer ?
#
loop_
_entity_poly.entity_id
_entity_poly.type
_entity_poly.pdbx_seq_one_letter_code
_entity_poly.pdbx_strand_id
1 'polypeptide(L)'
;MFKRSLIAASLSVAALVSAQAMATVNGGGATLPQQLYQEPGVLTAGFAAYIGVGSGNGKAAFLNNDYTKFVAGTTDKNVHWAGSDSKLNPTSETSPYLAAHGAAWGPLIQVPSVATSVAIPFNKAGSNAVNFADVNTLCGVFSGRLTDWSQIPDSGRTGAITVVYRSESSGTTELFTRFLNASCSSATEGGTFAITTSFGSSFSGGLPSGAVSAQGSQAVMNTLNAAEGRITYMSPDFAAPTLAGLDDATKVAQIRGVSPAPANVSAAIGAVTPPTTAQRSDPNNWVPVFAATASATDPSVRPYPTTGYPILGFTNLIFSQCYADATQTQQVRDFFTRHYGASVNNDAAITNHRFVPLPASWKLAVRQSFLTSTNNLYIGHTNVCNGIGRPL
;
A
#
# COMPACT_ATOMS: atom_id res chain seq x y z
N MET A 1 -30.40 -58.84 58.43
CA MET A 1 -31.08 -58.82 57.12
C MET A 1 -30.64 -57.58 56.34
N PHE A 2 -30.25 -57.80 55.08
CA PHE A 2 -30.12 -56.88 53.93
C PHE A 2 -29.20 -55.64 53.97
N LYS A 3 -28.18 -55.73 53.09
CA LYS A 3 -27.33 -54.69 52.49
C LYS A 3 -28.15 -53.66 51.70
N ARG A 4 -27.61 -52.44 51.54
CA ARG A 4 -27.27 -51.83 50.23
C ARG A 4 -26.52 -50.50 50.40
N SER A 5 -25.32 -50.45 49.81
CA SER A 5 -24.47 -49.28 49.59
C SER A 5 -25.15 -48.29 48.64
N LEU A 6 -24.95 -46.99 48.86
CA LEU A 6 -25.09 -45.96 47.81
C LEU A 6 -24.03 -44.87 48.04
N ILE A 7 -23.07 -44.84 47.13
CA ILE A 7 -22.11 -43.76 46.90
C ILE A 7 -22.86 -42.65 46.15
N ALA A 8 -22.89 -41.43 46.69
CA ALA A 8 -23.36 -40.26 45.96
C ALA A 8 -22.15 -39.41 45.57
N ALA A 9 -21.84 -39.46 44.28
CA ALA A 9 -20.76 -38.73 43.65
C ALA A 9 -21.05 -37.22 43.57
N SER A 10 -20.01 -36.45 43.84
CA SER A 10 -19.87 -35.01 43.66
C SER A 10 -20.12 -34.57 42.21
N LEU A 11 -21.06 -33.64 41.98
CA LEU A 11 -21.16 -32.84 40.76
C LEU A 11 -20.66 -31.41 41.04
N SER A 12 -19.37 -31.19 40.85
CA SER A 12 -18.80 -29.85 40.67
C SER A 12 -19.03 -29.43 39.22
N VAL A 13 -19.96 -28.50 39.01
CA VAL A 13 -20.17 -27.83 37.72
C VAL A 13 -18.99 -26.88 37.49
N ALA A 14 -17.96 -27.36 36.79
CA ALA A 14 -16.98 -26.50 36.16
C ALA A 14 -17.61 -25.95 34.88
N ALA A 15 -18.05 -24.69 34.91
CA ALA A 15 -18.36 -23.94 33.70
C ALA A 15 -17.04 -23.77 32.92
N LEU A 16 -16.80 -24.66 31.97
CA LEU A 16 -15.83 -24.47 30.89
C LEU A 16 -16.31 -23.26 30.08
N VAL A 17 -15.78 -22.09 30.41
CA VAL A 17 -15.74 -20.97 29.48
C VAL A 17 -14.73 -21.37 28.41
N SER A 18 -15.18 -22.14 27.42
CA SER A 18 -14.48 -22.24 26.15
C SER A 18 -14.49 -20.83 25.56
N ALA A 19 -13.39 -20.10 25.75
CA ALA A 19 -13.09 -18.92 24.96
C ALA A 19 -13.12 -19.39 23.50
N GLN A 20 -14.24 -19.14 22.79
CA GLN A 20 -14.29 -19.34 21.36
C GLN A 20 -13.18 -18.46 20.79
N ALA A 21 -12.15 -19.09 20.22
CA ALA A 21 -11.12 -18.39 19.48
C ALA A 21 -11.86 -17.58 18.41
N MET A 22 -11.86 -16.24 18.53
CA MET A 22 -12.52 -15.40 17.54
C MET A 22 -11.91 -15.69 16.18
N ALA A 23 -12.76 -15.95 15.18
CA ALA A 23 -12.35 -16.05 13.78
C ALA A 23 -11.53 -14.80 13.45
N THR A 24 -10.23 -14.98 13.20
CA THR A 24 -9.30 -13.85 13.07
C THR A 24 -9.18 -13.45 11.62
N VAL A 25 -9.32 -12.15 11.34
CA VAL A 25 -9.16 -11.57 10.00
C VAL A 25 -7.69 -11.33 9.72
N ASN A 26 -7.08 -12.21 8.94
CA ASN A 26 -5.68 -12.11 8.56
C ASN A 26 -5.46 -11.29 7.29
N GLY A 27 -4.48 -10.38 7.34
CA GLY A 27 -4.02 -9.66 6.16
C GLY A 27 -2.58 -9.18 6.25
N GLY A 28 -2.07 -8.77 5.10
CA GLY A 28 -0.67 -8.43 4.88
C GLY A 28 -0.45 -7.88 3.48
N GLY A 29 0.82 -7.66 3.10
CA GLY A 29 1.18 -7.19 1.77
C GLY A 29 2.14 -6.02 1.79
N ALA A 30 1.74 -4.88 1.22
CA ALA A 30 2.54 -3.67 1.09
C ALA A 30 3.30 -3.31 2.37
N THR A 31 4.62 -3.08 2.23
CA THR A 31 5.48 -2.62 3.32
C THR A 31 5.46 -1.10 3.49
N LEU A 32 5.01 -0.35 2.47
CA LEU A 32 4.93 1.12 2.53
C LEU A 32 4.07 1.59 3.72
N PRO A 33 2.84 1.07 3.93
CA PRO A 33 1.96 1.49 5.03
C PRO A 33 2.01 0.54 6.24
N GLN A 34 2.98 -0.37 6.33
CA GLN A 34 2.91 -1.44 7.34
C GLN A 34 2.92 -0.91 8.77
N GLN A 35 3.65 0.17 9.05
CA GLN A 35 3.74 0.71 10.42
C GLN A 35 2.41 1.34 10.83
N LEU A 36 1.71 2.01 9.90
CA LEU A 36 0.34 2.49 10.11
C LEU A 36 -0.61 1.33 10.50
N TYR A 37 -0.61 0.23 9.76
CA TYR A 37 -1.49 -0.91 10.08
C TYR A 37 -1.05 -1.68 11.33
N GLN A 38 0.18 -1.50 11.77
CA GLN A 38 0.70 -2.06 13.02
C GLN A 38 0.48 -1.12 14.22
N GLU A 39 0.07 0.13 13.99
CA GLU A 39 -0.28 1.05 15.07
C GLU A 39 -1.54 0.56 15.82
N PRO A 40 -1.48 0.44 17.16
CA PRO A 40 -2.61 -0.02 17.95
C PRO A 40 -3.89 0.80 17.71
N GLY A 41 -4.99 0.11 17.41
CA GLY A 41 -6.30 0.73 17.20
C GLY A 41 -6.58 1.23 15.78
N VAL A 42 -5.61 1.12 14.85
CA VAL A 42 -5.85 1.33 13.41
C VAL A 42 -6.65 0.17 12.84
N LEU A 43 -6.18 -1.07 13.04
CA LEU A 43 -6.97 -2.27 12.79
C LEU A 43 -7.91 -2.52 13.98
N THR A 44 -9.18 -2.79 13.69
CA THR A 44 -10.22 -2.98 14.71
C THR A 44 -10.18 -4.39 15.30
N ALA A 45 -10.99 -4.64 16.34
CA ALA A 45 -11.09 -5.94 16.98
C ALA A 45 -11.35 -7.06 15.96
N GLY A 46 -10.69 -8.21 16.16
CA GLY A 46 -10.78 -9.38 15.27
C GLY A 46 -9.73 -9.44 14.17
N PHE A 47 -9.00 -8.36 13.89
CA PHE A 47 -7.89 -8.38 12.94
C PHE A 47 -6.62 -8.93 13.59
N ALA A 48 -5.91 -9.82 12.89
CA ALA A 48 -4.54 -10.17 13.23
C ALA A 48 -3.61 -8.97 12.99
N ALA A 49 -2.43 -8.99 13.61
CA ALA A 49 -1.36 -8.05 13.29
C ALA A 49 -1.00 -8.14 11.80
N TYR A 50 -0.84 -6.98 11.15
CA TYR A 50 -0.52 -6.89 9.73
C TYR A 50 0.89 -7.41 9.41
N ILE A 51 1.02 -8.16 8.31
CA ILE A 51 2.27 -8.80 7.89
C ILE A 51 2.80 -8.13 6.61
N GLY A 52 3.88 -7.36 6.74
CA GLY A 52 4.54 -6.69 5.61
C GLY A 52 5.44 -7.65 4.81
N VAL A 53 5.07 -7.93 3.56
CA VAL A 53 5.77 -8.87 2.65
C VAL A 53 5.97 -8.35 1.22
N GLY A 54 5.57 -7.11 0.96
CA GLY A 54 5.52 -6.51 -0.37
C GLY A 54 4.16 -6.67 -1.04
N SER A 55 3.81 -5.71 -1.89
CA SER A 55 2.47 -5.60 -2.48
C SER A 55 2.18 -6.77 -3.44
N GLY A 56 3.18 -7.27 -4.16
CA GLY A 56 3.03 -8.45 -5.01
C GLY A 56 2.65 -9.72 -4.22
N ASN A 57 3.35 -9.99 -3.12
CA ASN A 57 2.99 -11.10 -2.22
C ASN A 57 1.61 -10.88 -1.59
N GLY A 58 1.26 -9.64 -1.21
CA GLY A 58 -0.08 -9.31 -0.71
C GLY A 58 -1.19 -9.62 -1.69
N LYS A 59 -1.05 -9.19 -2.95
CA LYS A 59 -1.99 -9.51 -4.03
C LYS A 59 -2.07 -11.03 -4.25
N ALA A 60 -0.93 -11.71 -4.36
CA ALA A 60 -0.91 -13.17 -4.54
C ALA A 60 -1.57 -13.93 -3.38
N ALA A 61 -1.35 -13.49 -2.14
CA ALA A 61 -1.96 -14.06 -0.93
C ALA A 61 -3.49 -13.96 -1.01
N PHE A 62 -4.01 -12.76 -1.30
CA PHE A 62 -5.45 -12.53 -1.34
C PHE A 62 -6.11 -13.24 -2.53
N LEU A 63 -5.57 -13.07 -3.74
CA LEU A 63 -6.18 -13.58 -4.96
C LEU A 63 -6.26 -15.11 -4.97
N ASN A 64 -5.28 -15.80 -4.37
CA ASN A 64 -5.20 -17.27 -4.36
C ASN A 64 -5.53 -17.88 -2.99
N ASN A 65 -5.89 -17.07 -2.00
CA ASN A 65 -6.04 -17.50 -0.60
C ASN A 65 -4.82 -18.30 -0.07
N ASP A 66 -3.63 -17.81 -0.37
CA ASP A 66 -2.36 -18.48 -0.05
C ASP A 66 -1.65 -17.74 1.10
N TYR A 67 -1.87 -18.21 2.33
CA TYR A 67 -1.25 -17.63 3.52
C TYR A 67 0.27 -17.80 3.56
N THR A 68 0.84 -18.72 2.77
CA THR A 68 2.30 -18.91 2.70
C THR A 68 3.03 -17.68 2.17
N LYS A 69 2.32 -16.80 1.44
CA LYS A 69 2.84 -15.51 0.99
C LYS A 69 3.02 -14.50 2.12
N PHE A 70 2.32 -14.67 3.24
CA PHE A 70 2.53 -13.89 4.46
C PHE A 70 3.54 -14.54 5.38
N VAL A 71 3.39 -15.85 5.64
CA VAL A 71 4.28 -16.61 6.51
C VAL A 71 4.62 -17.93 5.83
N ALA A 72 5.87 -18.07 5.39
CA ALA A 72 6.33 -19.26 4.70
C ALA A 72 6.09 -20.52 5.55
N GLY A 73 5.51 -21.56 4.93
CA GLY A 73 5.21 -22.84 5.59
C GLY A 73 3.92 -22.89 6.41
N THR A 74 3.21 -21.77 6.58
CA THR A 74 1.91 -21.75 7.28
C THR A 74 0.76 -21.92 6.29
N THR A 75 0.02 -23.03 6.40
CA THR A 75 -1.07 -23.41 5.48
C THR A 75 -2.41 -23.64 6.19
N ASP A 76 -2.46 -23.52 7.52
CA ASP A 76 -3.63 -23.73 8.37
C ASP A 76 -4.46 -22.44 8.59
N LYS A 77 -4.15 -21.37 7.86
CA LYS A 77 -4.82 -20.07 7.94
C LYS A 77 -5.25 -19.59 6.57
N ASN A 78 -6.38 -18.88 6.53
CA ASN A 78 -6.88 -18.21 5.33
C ASN A 78 -6.49 -16.73 5.28
N VAL A 79 -6.50 -16.18 4.07
CA VAL A 79 -6.21 -14.77 3.76
C VAL A 79 -7.53 -14.03 3.53
N HIS A 80 -7.72 -12.95 4.27
CA HIS A 80 -8.99 -12.21 4.30
C HIS A 80 -8.89 -10.87 3.60
N TRP A 81 -7.71 -10.24 3.62
CA TRP A 81 -7.47 -8.96 2.98
C TRP A 81 -5.99 -8.75 2.69
N ALA A 82 -5.69 -7.77 1.84
CA ALA A 82 -4.32 -7.35 1.57
C ALA A 82 -4.19 -5.82 1.50
N GLY A 83 -3.04 -5.30 1.94
CA GLY A 83 -2.60 -3.96 1.61
C GLY A 83 -1.77 -3.99 0.31
N SER A 84 -2.02 -3.07 -0.63
CA SER A 84 -1.27 -2.99 -1.88
C SER A 84 -1.22 -1.57 -2.45
N ASP A 85 -0.02 -1.02 -2.62
CA ASP A 85 0.24 0.19 -3.43
C ASP A 85 0.42 -0.13 -4.93
N SER A 86 0.39 -1.41 -5.30
CA SER A 86 0.28 -1.86 -6.69
C SER A 86 -1.18 -2.10 -7.02
N LYS A 87 -1.67 -1.49 -8.10
CA LYS A 87 -3.06 -1.65 -8.52
C LYS A 87 -3.28 -3.06 -9.08
N LEU A 88 -4.45 -3.65 -8.80
CA LEU A 88 -4.87 -4.89 -9.47
C LEU A 88 -5.06 -4.62 -10.96
N ASN A 89 -4.40 -5.42 -11.80
CA ASN A 89 -4.60 -5.41 -13.24
C ASN A 89 -5.96 -6.06 -13.57
N PRO A 90 -6.83 -5.39 -14.36
CA PRO A 90 -8.14 -5.95 -14.71
C PRO A 90 -8.05 -7.29 -15.46
N THR A 91 -7.11 -7.42 -16.38
CA THR A 91 -6.97 -8.57 -17.28
C THR A 91 -6.22 -9.73 -16.64
N SER A 92 -5.12 -9.46 -15.93
CA SER A 92 -4.25 -10.51 -15.39
C SER A 92 -4.50 -10.88 -13.93
N GLU A 93 -5.29 -10.10 -13.19
CA GLU A 93 -5.55 -10.35 -11.76
C GLU A 93 -7.05 -10.35 -11.42
N THR A 94 -7.79 -9.30 -11.80
CA THR A 94 -9.21 -9.17 -11.43
C THR A 94 -10.10 -10.18 -12.17
N SER A 95 -9.96 -10.27 -13.50
CA SER A 95 -10.77 -11.20 -14.31
C SER A 95 -10.48 -12.67 -13.98
N PRO A 96 -9.20 -13.10 -13.81
CA PRO A 96 -8.89 -14.45 -13.33
C PRO A 96 -9.45 -14.75 -11.94
N TYR A 97 -9.39 -13.82 -10.99
CA TYR A 97 -10.01 -14.01 -9.68
C TYR A 97 -11.52 -14.24 -9.79
N LEU A 98 -12.22 -13.40 -10.56
CA LEU A 98 -13.67 -13.54 -10.74
C LEU A 98 -14.02 -14.88 -11.42
N ALA A 99 -13.23 -15.31 -12.40
CA ALA A 99 -13.43 -16.58 -13.07
C ALA A 99 -13.18 -17.80 -12.15
N ALA A 100 -12.13 -17.76 -11.33
CA ALA A 100 -11.74 -18.86 -10.46
C ALA A 100 -12.56 -18.92 -9.16
N HIS A 101 -12.94 -17.76 -8.62
CA HIS A 101 -13.43 -17.65 -7.24
C HIS A 101 -14.71 -16.83 -7.10
N GLY A 102 -15.10 -16.02 -8.08
CA GLY A 102 -16.22 -15.08 -7.94
C GLY A 102 -17.54 -15.73 -7.54
N ALA A 103 -17.84 -16.93 -8.08
CA ALA A 103 -19.06 -17.67 -7.75
C ALA A 103 -19.09 -18.22 -6.31
N ALA A 104 -17.93 -18.47 -5.70
CA ALA A 104 -17.83 -19.06 -4.36
C ALA A 104 -17.50 -18.03 -3.28
N TRP A 105 -16.68 -17.02 -3.60
CA TRP A 105 -16.15 -16.05 -2.64
C TRP A 105 -16.78 -14.66 -2.77
N GLY A 106 -17.48 -14.40 -3.86
CA GLY A 106 -18.05 -13.10 -4.18
C GLY A 106 -17.05 -12.12 -4.82
N PRO A 107 -17.52 -10.93 -5.21
CA PRO A 107 -16.66 -9.89 -5.77
C PRO A 107 -15.56 -9.45 -4.79
N LEU A 108 -14.40 -9.10 -5.33
CA LEU A 108 -13.39 -8.38 -4.55
C LEU A 108 -13.71 -6.88 -4.51
N ILE A 109 -13.23 -6.23 -3.47
CA ILE A 109 -13.26 -4.78 -3.28
C ILE A 109 -11.81 -4.31 -3.31
N GLN A 110 -11.52 -3.30 -4.12
CA GLN A 110 -10.24 -2.60 -4.07
C GLN A 110 -10.54 -1.12 -3.86
N VAL A 111 -10.02 -0.53 -2.78
CA VAL A 111 -10.28 0.86 -2.39
C VAL A 111 -9.00 1.52 -1.88
N PRO A 112 -8.85 2.83 -2.03
CA PRO A 112 -7.69 3.52 -1.49
C PRO A 112 -7.80 3.51 0.04
N SER A 113 -6.65 3.36 0.71
CA SER A 113 -6.51 3.46 2.15
C SER A 113 -6.16 4.90 2.51
N VAL A 114 -4.99 5.33 2.02
CA VAL A 114 -4.40 6.64 2.25
C VAL A 114 -3.64 7.04 1.00
N ALA A 115 -3.42 8.34 0.84
CA ALA A 115 -2.49 8.84 -0.16
C ALA A 115 -1.09 8.99 0.44
N THR A 116 -0.08 8.96 -0.42
CA THR A 116 1.33 8.97 -0.02
C THR A 116 2.16 9.73 -1.04
N SER A 117 3.23 10.38 -0.58
CA SER A 117 4.36 10.73 -1.44
C SER A 117 5.25 9.50 -1.65
N VAL A 118 6.22 9.59 -2.57
CA VAL A 118 7.39 8.71 -2.59
C VAL A 118 8.63 9.57 -2.36
N ALA A 119 9.26 9.39 -1.21
CA ALA A 119 10.44 10.15 -0.79
C ALA A 119 11.71 9.62 -1.47
N ILE A 120 12.73 10.49 -1.59
CA ILE A 120 14.05 10.14 -2.12
C ILE A 120 15.12 10.32 -1.03
N PRO A 121 15.21 9.39 -0.05
CA PRO A 121 16.26 9.45 0.96
C PRO A 121 17.62 9.01 0.37
N PHE A 122 18.68 9.58 0.92
CA PHE A 122 20.05 9.30 0.52
C PHE A 122 21.01 9.33 1.72
N ASN A 123 22.13 8.62 1.58
CA ASN A 123 23.22 8.61 2.56
C ASN A 123 24.46 9.23 1.93
N LYS A 124 24.59 10.56 2.00
CA LYS A 124 25.77 11.29 1.51
C LYS A 124 25.98 12.55 2.35
N ALA A 125 27.05 12.56 3.13
CA ALA A 125 27.35 13.68 4.03
C ALA A 125 27.52 14.99 3.26
N GLY A 126 27.06 16.10 3.84
CA GLY A 126 27.16 17.43 3.29
C GLY A 126 26.15 18.38 3.92
N SER A 127 26.50 19.66 4.06
CA SER A 127 25.63 20.68 4.66
C SER A 127 24.63 21.28 3.66
N ASN A 128 24.89 21.16 2.36
CA ASN A 128 23.99 21.70 1.34
C ASN A 128 22.72 20.85 1.25
N ALA A 129 21.60 21.51 0.97
CA ALA A 129 20.38 20.84 0.57
C ALA A 129 20.60 20.11 -0.77
N VAL A 130 20.11 18.88 -0.88
CA VAL A 130 19.98 18.20 -2.17
C VAL A 130 18.57 18.47 -2.70
N ASN A 131 18.51 19.16 -3.83
CA ASN A 131 17.26 19.48 -4.51
C ASN A 131 17.36 19.10 -5.98
N PHE A 132 16.54 18.14 -6.42
CA PHE A 132 16.29 17.90 -7.83
C PHE A 132 15.34 18.98 -8.37
N ALA A 133 15.90 20.17 -8.62
CA ALA A 133 15.17 21.32 -9.13
C ALA A 133 14.55 21.03 -10.52
N ASP A 134 15.30 20.29 -11.35
CA ASP A 134 14.83 19.68 -12.58
C ASP A 134 14.65 18.16 -12.39
N VAL A 135 13.51 17.63 -12.82
CA VAL A 135 13.21 16.19 -12.78
C VAL A 135 14.19 15.40 -13.65
N ASN A 136 14.77 16.03 -14.67
CA ASN A 136 15.82 15.43 -15.50
C ASN A 136 17.01 14.92 -14.69
N THR A 137 17.45 15.63 -13.64
CA THR A 137 18.56 15.17 -12.79
C THR A 137 18.18 13.94 -12.00
N LEU A 138 16.94 13.87 -11.47
CA LEU A 138 16.43 12.66 -10.82
C LEU A 138 16.38 11.48 -11.81
N CYS A 139 15.82 11.71 -13.01
CA CYS A 139 15.77 10.70 -14.07
C CYS A 139 17.16 10.16 -14.41
N GLY A 140 18.15 11.06 -14.54
CA GLY A 140 19.53 10.71 -14.82
C GLY A 140 20.18 9.84 -13.73
N VAL A 141 19.87 10.07 -12.46
CA VAL A 141 20.34 9.22 -11.35
C VAL A 141 19.78 7.80 -11.46
N PHE A 142 18.46 7.69 -11.66
CA PHE A 142 17.80 6.38 -11.66
C PHE A 142 17.91 5.62 -13.00
N SER A 143 18.30 6.29 -14.09
CA SER A 143 18.68 5.66 -15.37
C SER A 143 20.14 5.21 -15.39
N GLY A 144 20.97 5.78 -14.51
CA GLY A 144 22.42 5.55 -14.49
C GLY A 144 23.21 6.47 -15.43
N ARG A 145 22.56 7.46 -16.06
CA ARG A 145 23.25 8.50 -16.83
C ARG A 145 24.09 9.42 -15.94
N LEU A 146 23.61 9.70 -14.72
CA LEU A 146 24.35 10.43 -13.69
C LEU A 146 24.81 9.43 -12.63
N THR A 147 26.13 9.29 -12.49
CA THR A 147 26.77 8.27 -11.67
C THR A 147 27.64 8.85 -10.56
N ASP A 148 27.82 10.17 -10.52
CA ASP A 148 28.61 10.87 -9.50
C ASP A 148 27.81 12.03 -8.88
N TRP A 149 27.92 12.22 -7.57
CA TRP A 149 27.24 13.27 -6.82
C TRP A 149 27.61 14.68 -7.31
N SER A 150 28.80 14.87 -7.89
CA SER A 150 29.22 16.14 -8.49
C SER A 150 28.37 16.56 -9.69
N GLN A 151 27.62 15.62 -10.28
CA GLN A 151 26.69 15.88 -11.38
C GLN A 151 25.30 16.31 -10.91
N ILE A 152 25.06 16.34 -9.59
CA ILE A 152 23.84 16.88 -8.99
C ILE A 152 24.11 18.35 -8.64
N PRO A 153 23.48 19.32 -9.34
CA PRO A 153 23.72 20.74 -9.13
C PRO A 153 23.52 21.16 -7.68
N ASP A 154 24.37 22.09 -7.21
CA ASP A 154 24.33 22.71 -5.88
C ASP A 154 24.43 21.75 -4.67
N SER A 155 24.57 20.44 -4.92
CA SER A 155 24.64 19.43 -3.87
C SER A 155 25.88 19.56 -2.98
N GLY A 156 26.94 20.20 -3.46
CA GLY A 156 28.22 20.33 -2.75
C GLY A 156 28.88 18.98 -2.42
N ARG A 157 28.51 17.91 -3.14
CA ARG A 157 28.94 16.53 -2.90
C ARG A 157 29.66 15.99 -4.13
N THR A 158 30.54 15.01 -3.92
CA THR A 158 31.29 14.31 -4.98
C THR A 158 31.36 12.82 -4.70
N GLY A 159 31.75 12.03 -5.70
CA GLY A 159 31.94 10.58 -5.59
C GLY A 159 30.74 9.78 -6.10
N ALA A 160 30.92 8.47 -6.21
CA ALA A 160 29.95 7.60 -6.86
C ALA A 160 28.56 7.60 -6.20
N ILE A 161 27.54 7.55 -7.05
CA ILE A 161 26.14 7.31 -6.68
C ILE A 161 25.87 5.81 -6.78
N THR A 162 25.26 5.24 -5.75
CA THR A 162 24.77 3.86 -5.76
C THR A 162 23.27 3.83 -5.54
N VAL A 163 22.51 3.39 -6.55
CA VAL A 163 21.07 3.25 -6.41
C VAL A 163 20.75 1.99 -5.60
N VAL A 164 19.95 2.14 -4.55
CA VAL A 164 19.35 1.02 -3.82
C VAL A 164 17.90 0.87 -4.28
N TYR A 165 17.46 -0.37 -4.57
CA TYR A 165 16.12 -0.63 -5.08
C TYR A 165 15.47 -1.88 -4.46
N ARG A 166 14.17 -2.04 -4.66
CA ARG A 166 13.38 -3.18 -4.17
C ARG A 166 13.61 -4.42 -5.05
N SER A 167 14.03 -5.53 -4.44
CA SER A 167 14.33 -6.78 -5.16
C SER A 167 13.08 -7.58 -5.57
N GLU A 168 11.95 -7.32 -4.91
CA GLU A 168 10.68 -8.01 -5.07
C GLU A 168 9.63 -7.15 -5.78
N SER A 169 8.48 -7.77 -6.11
CA SER A 169 7.30 -7.05 -6.61
C SER A 169 6.74 -6.09 -5.55
N SER A 170 6.96 -4.79 -5.77
CA SER A 170 6.75 -3.71 -4.81
C SER A 170 5.80 -2.64 -5.36
N GLY A 171 4.80 -2.25 -4.57
CA GLY A 171 3.91 -1.12 -4.89
C GLY A 171 4.62 0.23 -4.85
N THR A 172 5.59 0.42 -3.94
CA THR A 172 6.44 1.62 -3.92
C THR A 172 7.19 1.80 -5.25
N THR A 173 7.62 0.68 -5.85
CA THR A 173 8.23 0.66 -7.18
C THR A 173 7.22 1.05 -8.25
N GLU A 174 5.99 0.56 -8.20
CA GLU A 174 4.95 0.95 -9.16
C GLU A 174 4.64 2.45 -9.08
N LEU A 175 4.48 3.00 -7.87
CA LEU A 175 4.27 4.44 -7.67
C LEU A 175 5.44 5.27 -8.24
N PHE A 176 6.68 4.86 -7.96
CA PHE A 176 7.87 5.58 -8.44
C PHE A 176 8.05 5.47 -9.95
N THR A 177 7.91 4.27 -10.52
CA THR A 177 8.10 4.04 -11.96
C THR A 177 6.98 4.65 -12.80
N ARG A 178 5.77 4.83 -12.27
CA ARG A 178 4.74 5.68 -12.89
C ARG A 178 5.23 7.12 -13.06
N PHE A 179 5.90 7.66 -12.07
CA PHE A 179 6.44 9.02 -12.14
C PHE A 179 7.60 9.12 -13.15
N LEU A 180 8.53 8.16 -13.11
CA LEU A 180 9.64 8.11 -14.07
C LEU A 180 9.14 7.94 -15.50
N ASN A 181 8.18 7.04 -15.74
CA ASN A 181 7.54 6.85 -17.05
C ASN A 181 6.89 8.14 -17.56
N ALA A 182 6.24 8.90 -16.69
CA ALA A 182 5.55 10.13 -17.05
C ALA A 182 6.50 11.32 -17.28
N SER A 183 7.66 11.35 -16.63
CA SER A 183 8.48 12.56 -16.52
C SER A 183 9.86 12.46 -17.16
N CYS A 184 10.39 11.25 -17.38
CA CYS A 184 11.73 11.06 -17.91
C CYS A 184 11.72 10.96 -19.44
N SER A 185 12.51 11.82 -20.08
CA SER A 185 12.68 11.87 -21.54
C SER A 185 13.49 10.68 -22.05
N SER A 186 12.91 9.90 -22.97
CA SER A 186 13.63 8.76 -23.54
C SER A 186 14.85 9.14 -24.37
N ALA A 187 14.78 10.29 -25.05
CA ALA A 187 15.89 10.83 -25.81
C ALA A 187 17.06 11.24 -24.90
N THR A 188 16.77 11.77 -23.72
CA THR A 188 17.79 12.23 -22.77
C THR A 188 18.42 11.08 -22.01
N GLU A 189 17.63 10.08 -21.60
CA GLU A 189 18.13 8.94 -20.84
C GLU A 189 18.69 7.81 -21.72
N GLY A 190 18.43 7.81 -23.03
CA GLY A 190 18.82 6.72 -23.92
C GLY A 190 17.98 5.45 -23.73
N GLY A 191 16.77 5.57 -23.17
CA GLY A 191 15.87 4.46 -22.86
C GLY A 191 14.57 4.92 -22.23
N THR A 192 13.64 4.01 -21.96
CA THR A 192 12.34 4.31 -21.33
C THR A 192 12.22 3.62 -19.98
N PHE A 193 11.51 4.26 -19.04
CA PHE A 193 11.06 3.60 -17.81
C PHE A 193 9.66 3.02 -18.04
N ALA A 194 9.53 1.71 -17.89
CA ALA A 194 8.25 1.01 -17.86
C ALA A 194 7.61 1.10 -16.46
N ILE A 195 6.29 1.17 -16.42
CA ILE A 195 5.50 1.05 -15.18
C ILE A 195 5.54 -0.41 -14.74
N THR A 196 6.11 -0.70 -13.58
CA THR A 196 6.32 -2.06 -13.09
C THR A 196 6.40 -2.11 -11.57
N THR A 197 6.20 -3.30 -11.01
CA THR A 197 6.47 -3.56 -9.59
C THR A 197 7.90 -4.02 -9.34
N SER A 198 8.66 -4.36 -10.38
CA SER A 198 10.03 -4.86 -10.32
C SER A 198 11.01 -3.84 -10.91
N PHE A 199 11.73 -3.11 -10.07
CA PHE A 199 12.53 -1.96 -10.54
C PHE A 199 13.66 -2.38 -11.48
N GLY A 200 14.22 -3.57 -11.26
CA GLY A 200 15.28 -4.15 -12.08
C GLY A 200 14.92 -4.33 -13.56
N SER A 201 13.63 -4.30 -13.92
CA SER A 201 13.15 -4.34 -15.30
C SER A 201 12.45 -3.06 -15.75
N SER A 202 12.50 -1.98 -14.96
CA SER A 202 11.81 -0.73 -15.31
C SER A 202 12.52 0.00 -16.44
N PHE A 203 13.81 0.29 -16.30
CA PHE A 203 14.55 1.03 -17.34
C PHE A 203 15.00 0.08 -18.46
N SER A 204 14.70 0.42 -19.71
CA SER A 204 15.07 -0.40 -20.87
C SER A 204 16.58 -0.53 -21.08
N GLY A 205 17.37 0.41 -20.55
CA GLY A 205 18.83 0.36 -20.56
C GLY A 205 19.45 -0.49 -19.45
N GLY A 206 18.64 -1.14 -18.61
CA GLY A 206 19.10 -1.91 -17.46
C GLY A 206 19.29 -1.08 -16.19
N LEU A 207 19.81 -1.71 -15.14
CA LEU A 207 20.07 -1.05 -13.86
C LEU A 207 21.32 -0.16 -13.93
N PRO A 208 21.37 0.96 -13.17
CA PRO A 208 22.60 1.69 -12.95
C PRO A 208 23.72 0.76 -12.45
N SER A 209 24.95 0.99 -12.92
CA SER A 209 26.11 0.19 -12.52
C SER A 209 26.29 0.22 -10.99
N GLY A 210 26.50 -0.95 -10.38
CA GLY A 210 26.66 -1.07 -8.93
C GLY A 210 25.37 -0.97 -8.12
N ALA A 211 24.19 -0.90 -8.74
CA ALA A 211 22.92 -0.87 -8.03
C ALA A 211 22.76 -2.08 -7.08
N VAL A 212 22.22 -1.84 -5.89
CA VAL A 212 22.05 -2.85 -4.83
C VAL A 212 20.57 -3.06 -4.55
N SER A 213 20.16 -4.32 -4.43
CA SER A 213 18.77 -4.66 -4.13
C SER A 213 18.57 -5.06 -2.67
N ALA A 214 17.39 -4.79 -2.12
CA ALA A 214 16.96 -5.31 -0.82
C ALA A 214 15.43 -5.51 -0.81
N GLN A 215 14.94 -6.39 0.06
CA GLN A 215 13.53 -6.75 0.15
C GLN A 215 12.82 -5.98 1.27
N GLY A 216 11.72 -5.31 0.96
CA GLY A 216 10.93 -4.54 1.92
C GLY A 216 11.53 -3.17 2.27
N SER A 217 10.68 -2.28 2.78
CA SER A 217 11.04 -0.87 3.04
C SER A 217 12.19 -0.74 4.04
N GLN A 218 12.13 -1.48 5.15
CA GLN A 218 13.14 -1.43 6.20
C GLN A 218 14.51 -1.93 5.73
N ALA A 219 14.56 -3.04 4.98
CA ALA A 219 15.84 -3.57 4.52
C ALA A 219 16.49 -2.64 3.49
N VAL A 220 15.69 -1.98 2.62
CA VAL A 220 16.22 -0.93 1.73
C VAL A 220 16.79 0.24 2.53
N MET A 221 16.13 0.71 3.59
CA MET A 221 16.70 1.77 4.45
C MET A 221 17.97 1.31 5.19
N ASN A 222 18.03 0.06 5.64
CA ASN A 222 19.24 -0.50 6.24
C ASN A 222 20.39 -0.54 5.21
N THR A 223 20.10 -0.99 3.99
CA THR A 223 21.06 -0.98 2.87
C THR A 223 21.48 0.45 2.52
N LEU A 224 20.57 1.42 2.48
CA LEU A 224 20.88 2.84 2.25
C LEU A 224 21.92 3.35 3.28
N ASN A 225 21.68 3.07 4.56
CA ASN A 225 22.52 3.55 5.66
C ASN A 225 23.85 2.78 5.80
N ALA A 226 23.98 1.60 5.19
CA ALA A 226 25.17 0.76 5.32
C ALA A 226 26.39 1.25 4.50
N ALA A 227 26.22 2.17 3.55
CA ALA A 227 27.35 2.78 2.84
C ALA A 227 27.01 4.19 2.34
N GLU A 228 28.02 5.07 2.36
CA GLU A 228 27.93 6.41 1.79
C GLU A 228 27.76 6.36 0.26
N GLY A 229 27.14 7.38 -0.32
CA GLY A 229 26.89 7.51 -1.75
C GLY A 229 25.57 6.88 -2.21
N ARG A 230 24.83 6.22 -1.31
CA ARG A 230 23.59 5.52 -1.64
C ARG A 230 22.39 6.45 -1.74
N ILE A 231 21.47 6.15 -2.66
CA ILE A 231 20.19 6.85 -2.86
C ILE A 231 19.08 5.85 -3.20
N THR A 232 17.84 6.11 -2.80
CA THR A 232 16.71 5.22 -3.09
C THR A 232 15.38 5.97 -3.20
N TYR A 233 14.31 5.25 -3.50
CA TYR A 233 12.92 5.71 -3.43
C TYR A 233 12.20 4.96 -2.29
N MET A 234 11.41 5.66 -1.49
CA MET A 234 10.94 5.11 -0.21
C MET A 234 9.56 5.63 0.23
N SER A 235 8.88 4.83 1.05
CA SER A 235 7.74 5.28 1.86
C SER A 235 8.14 6.48 2.72
N PRO A 236 7.35 7.56 2.81
CA PRO A 236 7.65 8.69 3.69
C PRO A 236 7.77 8.25 5.15
N ASP A 237 7.04 7.21 5.56
CA ASP A 237 7.05 6.65 6.92
C ASP A 237 8.40 6.03 7.31
N PHE A 238 9.14 5.50 6.33
CA PHE A 238 10.45 4.89 6.51
C PHE A 238 11.62 5.82 6.16
N ALA A 239 11.38 6.80 5.29
CA ALA A 239 12.43 7.65 4.73
C ALA A 239 13.12 8.54 5.78
N ALA A 240 12.41 8.87 6.87
CA ALA A 240 12.95 9.61 7.99
C ALA A 240 12.36 9.14 9.33
N PRO A 241 13.16 9.14 10.43
CA PRO A 241 12.67 8.73 11.76
C PRO A 241 11.54 9.60 12.32
N THR A 242 11.40 10.84 11.86
CA THR A 242 10.37 11.80 12.29
C THR A 242 9.73 12.47 11.07
N LEU A 243 8.56 13.08 11.25
CA LEU A 243 7.91 13.85 10.18
C LEU A 243 8.79 15.01 9.71
N ALA A 244 9.33 15.80 10.64
CA ALA A 244 10.24 16.92 10.32
C ALA A 244 11.54 16.46 9.63
N GLY A 245 11.96 15.20 9.84
CA GLY A 245 13.11 14.64 9.13
C GLY A 245 12.88 14.48 7.61
N LEU A 246 11.63 14.49 7.14
CA LEU A 246 11.35 14.56 5.69
C LEU A 246 11.73 15.92 5.08
N ASP A 247 11.78 16.98 5.90
CA ASP A 247 12.18 18.32 5.48
C ASP A 247 13.69 18.54 5.55
N ASP A 248 14.45 17.60 6.14
CA ASP A 248 15.91 17.64 6.17
C ASP A 248 16.49 17.30 4.79
N ALA A 249 16.64 18.33 3.96
CA ALA A 249 17.18 18.24 2.60
C ALA A 249 18.64 17.75 2.54
N THR A 250 19.32 17.58 3.68
CA THR A 250 20.66 16.97 3.74
C THR A 250 20.61 15.43 3.74
N LYS A 251 19.42 14.84 3.90
CA LYS A 251 19.19 13.38 3.95
C LYS A 251 18.02 12.90 3.09
N VAL A 252 17.02 13.74 2.86
CA VAL A 252 15.85 13.45 2.02
C VAL A 252 15.76 14.51 0.94
N ALA A 253 15.98 14.11 -0.31
CA ALA A 253 16.07 15.09 -1.39
C ALA A 253 14.74 15.81 -1.62
N GLN A 254 14.82 17.11 -1.84
CA GLN A 254 13.72 17.90 -2.37
C GLN A 254 13.57 17.64 -3.87
N ILE A 255 12.36 17.81 -4.38
CA ILE A 255 12.08 17.80 -5.82
C ILE A 255 11.26 19.04 -6.14
N ARG A 256 11.71 19.81 -7.14
CA ARG A 256 11.16 21.14 -7.44
C ARG A 256 11.15 22.07 -6.20
N GLY A 257 12.16 21.95 -5.33
CA GLY A 257 12.34 22.79 -4.16
C GLY A 257 11.44 22.48 -2.96
N VAL A 258 10.69 21.37 -2.98
CA VAL A 258 9.81 20.97 -1.87
C VAL A 258 10.12 19.55 -1.39
N SER A 259 9.88 19.30 -0.10
CA SER A 259 10.09 17.99 0.54
C SER A 259 8.94 17.01 0.25
N PRO A 260 9.14 15.70 0.46
CA PRO A 260 8.07 14.70 0.36
C PRO A 260 7.07 14.73 1.53
N ALA A 261 7.08 15.77 2.38
CA ALA A 261 6.15 15.87 3.49
C ALA A 261 4.67 15.82 3.00
N PRO A 262 3.74 15.20 3.77
CA PRO A 262 2.33 15.04 3.38
C PRO A 262 1.65 16.35 2.99
N ALA A 263 2.01 17.45 3.64
CA ALA A 263 1.48 18.78 3.34
C ALA A 263 1.71 19.17 1.86
N ASN A 264 2.85 18.80 1.29
CA ASN A 264 3.24 19.17 -0.07
C ASN A 264 2.57 18.32 -1.17
N VAL A 265 1.85 17.25 -0.82
CA VAL A 265 1.04 16.45 -1.76
C VAL A 265 -0.47 16.55 -1.48
N SER A 266 -0.86 17.02 -0.30
CA SER A 266 -2.25 17.03 0.17
C SER A 266 -3.22 17.78 -0.76
N ALA A 267 -2.83 18.93 -1.32
CA ALA A 267 -3.67 19.70 -2.23
C ALA A 267 -3.96 18.93 -3.54
N ALA A 268 -2.94 18.27 -4.11
CA ALA A 268 -3.09 17.45 -5.31
C ALA A 268 -4.02 16.25 -5.05
N ILE A 269 -3.87 15.60 -3.89
CA ILE A 269 -4.75 14.51 -3.45
C ILE A 269 -6.20 15.00 -3.24
N GLY A 270 -6.38 16.18 -2.64
CA GLY A 270 -7.69 16.78 -2.42
C GLY A 270 -8.46 17.09 -3.71
N ALA A 271 -7.76 17.31 -4.82
CA ALA A 271 -8.35 17.53 -6.13
C ALA A 271 -8.80 16.23 -6.84
N VAL A 272 -8.38 15.06 -6.37
CA VAL A 272 -8.79 13.78 -6.96
C VAL A 272 -10.21 13.45 -6.53
N THR A 273 -11.13 13.26 -7.48
CA THR A 273 -12.53 12.90 -7.19
C THR A 273 -12.74 11.38 -7.13
N PRO A 274 -13.61 10.87 -6.25
CA PRO A 274 -14.01 9.46 -6.24
C PRO A 274 -14.77 9.07 -7.52
N PRO A 275 -14.90 7.75 -7.82
CA PRO A 275 -15.74 7.27 -8.92
C PRO A 275 -17.19 7.76 -8.79
N THR A 276 -17.77 8.13 -9.93
CA THR A 276 -19.21 8.39 -10.03
C THR A 276 -19.99 7.11 -9.73
N THR A 277 -21.25 7.21 -9.30
CA THR A 277 -22.06 6.04 -8.93
C THR A 277 -22.09 4.95 -10.00
N ALA A 278 -22.16 5.32 -11.28
CA ALA A 278 -22.17 4.37 -12.41
C ALA A 278 -20.83 3.63 -12.60
N GLN A 279 -19.73 4.15 -12.08
CA GLN A 279 -18.38 3.59 -12.22
C GLN A 279 -17.97 2.67 -11.05
N ARG A 280 -18.74 2.65 -9.96
CA ARG A 280 -18.34 2.05 -8.67
C ARG A 280 -18.34 0.52 -8.65
N SER A 281 -19.01 -0.14 -9.59
CA SER A 281 -18.99 -1.60 -9.68
C SER A 281 -17.67 -2.17 -10.18
N ASP A 282 -16.80 -1.35 -10.77
CA ASP A 282 -15.48 -1.75 -11.26
C ASP A 282 -14.39 -1.39 -10.23
N PRO A 283 -13.72 -2.38 -9.62
CA PRO A 283 -12.61 -2.17 -8.68
C PRO A 283 -11.45 -1.36 -9.26
N ASN A 284 -11.27 -1.31 -10.59
CA ASN A 284 -10.25 -0.50 -11.24
C ASN A 284 -10.47 0.99 -10.98
N ASN A 285 -11.72 1.45 -11.01
CA ASN A 285 -12.03 2.88 -10.94
C ASN A 285 -11.77 3.46 -9.55
N TRP A 286 -11.82 2.63 -8.50
CA TRP A 286 -11.59 3.05 -7.12
C TRP A 286 -10.15 3.43 -6.82
N VAL A 287 -9.16 3.01 -7.61
CA VAL A 287 -7.74 3.30 -7.38
C VAL A 287 -7.22 4.30 -8.42
N PRO A 288 -7.18 5.60 -8.08
CA PRO A 288 -6.56 6.58 -8.96
C PRO A 288 -5.06 6.33 -9.09
N VAL A 289 -4.56 6.45 -10.31
CA VAL A 289 -3.12 6.35 -10.61
C VAL A 289 -2.69 7.59 -11.37
N PHE A 290 -1.41 7.96 -11.24
CA PHE A 290 -0.88 9.17 -11.87
C PHE A 290 -0.02 8.85 -13.10
N ALA A 291 -0.12 9.68 -14.12
CA ALA A 291 0.61 9.60 -15.40
C ALA A 291 0.89 11.00 -15.96
N ALA A 292 1.52 11.10 -17.14
CA ALA A 292 1.79 12.40 -17.78
C ALA A 292 0.50 13.13 -18.17
N THR A 293 -0.53 12.39 -18.61
CA THR A 293 -1.84 12.91 -18.99
C THR A 293 -2.95 12.02 -18.45
N ALA A 294 -4.17 12.55 -18.36
CA ALA A 294 -5.35 11.73 -18.06
C ALA A 294 -5.62 10.74 -19.18
N SER A 295 -6.18 9.57 -18.86
CA SER A 295 -6.62 8.61 -19.88
C SER A 295 -8.05 8.92 -20.33
N ALA A 296 -8.30 8.83 -21.64
CA ALA A 296 -9.64 8.95 -22.22
C ALA A 296 -10.51 7.71 -21.97
N THR A 297 -9.90 6.56 -21.69
CA THR A 297 -10.58 5.27 -21.56
C THR A 297 -10.52 4.69 -20.14
N ASP A 298 -9.59 5.15 -19.30
CA ASP A 298 -9.49 4.76 -17.90
C ASP A 298 -9.68 6.00 -16.99
N PRO A 299 -10.87 6.20 -16.40
CA PRO A 299 -11.18 7.37 -15.59
C PRO A 299 -10.39 7.44 -14.27
N SER A 300 -9.68 6.38 -13.90
CA SER A 300 -8.79 6.35 -12.73
C SER A 300 -7.44 7.01 -13.00
N VAL A 301 -7.04 7.21 -14.26
CA VAL A 301 -5.73 7.80 -14.60
C VAL A 301 -5.81 9.33 -14.53
N ARG A 302 -4.97 9.93 -13.68
CA ARG A 302 -4.87 11.36 -13.43
C ARG A 302 -3.52 11.91 -13.86
N PRO A 303 -3.41 13.17 -14.32
CA PRO A 303 -2.12 13.79 -14.55
C PRO A 303 -1.40 14.06 -13.23
N TYR A 304 -0.07 13.94 -13.20
CA TYR A 304 0.74 14.43 -12.07
C TYR A 304 0.53 15.93 -11.85
N PRO A 305 0.61 16.42 -10.59
CA PRO A 305 0.44 17.83 -10.29
C PRO A 305 1.61 18.67 -10.80
N THR A 306 1.31 19.91 -11.19
CA THR A 306 2.32 20.89 -11.62
C THR A 306 2.89 21.71 -10.47
N THR A 307 2.27 21.65 -9.29
CA THR A 307 2.70 22.35 -8.06
C THR A 307 2.79 21.37 -6.89
N GLY A 308 3.54 21.73 -5.86
CA GLY A 308 3.83 20.84 -4.73
C GLY A 308 4.81 19.72 -5.09
N TYR A 309 4.90 18.72 -4.22
CA TYR A 309 5.81 17.60 -4.40
C TYR A 309 5.27 16.65 -5.48
N PRO A 310 6.06 16.27 -6.50
CA PRO A 310 5.50 15.70 -7.73
C PRO A 310 5.35 14.17 -7.72
N ILE A 311 5.95 13.45 -6.76
CA ILE A 311 5.89 11.98 -6.71
C ILE A 311 4.92 11.55 -5.62
N LEU A 312 3.72 11.12 -6.04
CA LEU A 312 2.62 10.79 -5.15
C LEU A 312 1.72 9.69 -5.75
N GLY A 313 0.90 9.10 -4.89
CA GLY A 313 -0.09 8.11 -5.27
C GLY A 313 -0.96 7.66 -4.09
N PHE A 314 -1.60 6.51 -4.26
CA PHE A 314 -2.44 5.89 -3.23
C PHE A 314 -1.90 4.50 -2.90
N THR A 315 -1.95 4.15 -1.61
CA THR A 315 -1.87 2.76 -1.16
C THR A 315 -3.27 2.26 -0.86
N ASN A 316 -3.54 1.00 -1.17
CA ASN A 316 -4.89 0.48 -1.31
C ASN A 316 -5.11 -0.73 -0.40
N LEU A 317 -6.38 -1.02 -0.20
CA LEU A 317 -6.89 -2.18 0.51
C LEU A 317 -7.65 -3.07 -0.47
N ILE A 318 -7.43 -4.37 -0.36
CA ILE A 318 -8.12 -5.40 -1.13
C ILE A 318 -8.86 -6.30 -0.14
N PHE A 319 -10.18 -6.37 -0.26
CA PHE A 319 -11.07 -7.16 0.61
C PHE A 319 -12.03 -7.99 -0.24
N SER A 320 -12.73 -8.93 0.40
CA SER A 320 -13.91 -9.55 -0.20
C SER A 320 -15.16 -8.74 0.12
N GLN A 321 -16.14 -8.76 -0.77
CA GLN A 321 -17.49 -8.34 -0.42
C GLN A 321 -18.17 -9.36 0.50
N CYS A 322 -17.86 -10.65 0.35
CA CYS A 322 -18.53 -11.75 1.04
C CYS A 322 -17.53 -12.60 1.84
N TYR A 323 -17.85 -12.87 3.11
CA TYR A 323 -17.14 -13.82 3.97
C TYR A 323 -18.17 -14.85 4.46
N ALA A 324 -17.79 -16.13 4.46
CA ALA A 324 -18.69 -17.20 4.87
C ALA A 324 -19.06 -17.08 6.36
N ASP A 325 -18.13 -16.57 7.18
CA ASP A 325 -18.36 -16.32 8.59
C ASP A 325 -18.96 -14.91 8.82
N ALA A 326 -20.07 -14.89 9.58
CA ALA A 326 -20.79 -13.65 9.89
C ALA A 326 -20.00 -12.74 10.84
N THR A 327 -19.14 -13.31 11.70
CA THR A 327 -18.30 -12.54 12.62
C THR A 327 -17.21 -11.81 11.85
N GLN A 328 -16.51 -12.48 10.93
CA GLN A 328 -15.54 -11.84 10.03
C GLN A 328 -16.19 -10.77 9.15
N THR A 329 -17.41 -11.02 8.64
CA THR A 329 -18.19 -10.02 7.89
C THR A 329 -18.43 -8.76 8.74
N GLN A 330 -18.79 -8.91 10.01
CA GLN A 330 -18.99 -7.77 10.91
C GLN A 330 -17.66 -7.06 11.23
N GLN A 331 -16.60 -7.80 11.54
CA GLN A 331 -15.27 -7.25 11.83
C GLN A 331 -14.75 -6.39 10.66
N VAL A 332 -14.89 -6.85 9.42
CA VAL A 332 -14.52 -6.08 8.22
C VAL A 332 -15.36 -4.82 8.08
N ARG A 333 -16.67 -4.88 8.33
CA ARG A 333 -17.52 -3.68 8.32
C ARG A 333 -17.15 -2.68 9.42
N ASP A 334 -16.78 -3.15 10.60
CA ASP A 334 -16.33 -2.31 11.71
C ASP A 334 -15.02 -1.59 11.35
N PHE A 335 -14.09 -2.31 10.71
CA PHE A 335 -12.87 -1.70 10.17
C PHE A 335 -13.17 -0.63 9.12
N PHE A 336 -14.04 -0.91 8.14
CA PHE A 336 -14.43 0.09 7.13
C PHE A 336 -15.13 1.30 7.78
N THR A 337 -15.97 1.06 8.80
CA THR A 337 -16.69 2.12 9.53
C THR A 337 -15.71 3.04 10.25
N ARG A 338 -14.66 2.47 10.86
CA ARG A 338 -13.56 3.21 11.49
C ARG A 338 -12.71 3.92 10.45
N HIS A 339 -12.11 3.19 9.51
CA HIS A 339 -11.12 3.73 8.58
C HIS A 339 -11.69 4.81 7.66
N TYR A 340 -12.93 4.64 7.19
CA TYR A 340 -13.63 5.59 6.34
C TYR A 340 -14.66 6.44 7.11
N GLY A 341 -14.60 6.48 8.45
CA GLY A 341 -15.52 7.25 9.28
C GLY A 341 -15.41 8.77 9.09
N ALA A 342 -16.52 9.49 9.26
CA ALA A 342 -16.51 10.96 9.17
C ALA A 342 -15.95 11.65 10.42
N SER A 343 -16.05 11.01 11.59
CA SER A 343 -15.72 11.62 12.88
C SER A 343 -14.80 10.73 13.73
N VAL A 344 -15.17 9.46 13.91
CA VAL A 344 -14.33 8.47 14.61
C VAL A 344 -13.54 7.69 13.57
N ASN A 345 -12.34 8.17 13.22
CA ASN A 345 -11.52 7.57 12.16
C ASN A 345 -10.00 7.50 12.45
N ASN A 346 -9.23 6.96 11.50
CA ASN A 346 -7.79 6.75 11.64
C ASN A 346 -6.94 7.95 11.16
N ASP A 347 -7.52 9.12 10.86
CA ASP A 347 -6.82 10.22 10.18
C ASP A 347 -5.62 10.76 10.99
N ALA A 348 -5.71 10.74 12.32
CA ALA A 348 -4.60 11.12 13.19
C ALA A 348 -3.40 10.16 13.05
N ALA A 349 -3.66 8.84 13.15
CA ALA A 349 -2.66 7.79 12.93
C ALA A 349 -2.06 7.89 11.51
N ILE A 350 -2.90 8.09 10.49
CA ILE A 350 -2.49 8.29 9.10
C ILE A 350 -1.50 9.45 8.98
N THR A 351 -1.78 10.58 9.64
CA THR A 351 -0.90 11.76 9.62
C THR A 351 0.40 11.51 10.41
N ASN A 352 0.33 10.83 11.55
CA ASN A 352 1.50 10.45 12.36
C ASN A 352 2.46 9.53 11.59
N HIS A 353 1.92 8.67 10.72
CA HIS A 353 2.66 7.82 9.79
C HIS A 353 3.00 8.50 8.46
N ARG A 354 2.93 9.84 8.42
CA ARG A 354 3.39 10.67 7.29
C ARG A 354 2.68 10.34 5.98
N PHE A 355 1.39 9.99 6.07
CA PHE A 355 0.50 9.82 4.93
C PHE A 355 -0.54 10.93 4.89
N VAL A 356 -1.29 11.01 3.78
CA VAL A 356 -2.40 11.94 3.61
C VAL A 356 -3.73 11.20 3.79
N PRO A 357 -4.57 11.61 4.77
CA PRO A 357 -5.93 11.12 4.90
C PRO A 357 -6.75 11.32 3.63
N LEU A 358 -7.63 10.36 3.32
CA LEU A 358 -8.54 10.52 2.20
C LEU A 358 -9.50 11.70 2.42
N PRO A 359 -9.82 12.48 1.36
CA PRO A 359 -10.82 13.54 1.43
C PRO A 359 -12.18 13.01 1.91
N ALA A 360 -12.98 13.89 2.52
CA ALA A 360 -14.31 13.54 3.03
C ALA A 360 -15.24 12.97 1.94
N SER A 361 -15.12 13.47 0.70
CA SER A 361 -15.87 12.97 -0.46
C SER A 361 -15.51 11.52 -0.81
N TRP A 362 -14.24 11.14 -0.71
CA TRP A 362 -13.77 9.76 -0.89
C TRP A 362 -14.29 8.84 0.20
N LYS A 363 -14.11 9.24 1.47
CA LYS A 363 -14.65 8.49 2.61
C LYS A 363 -16.16 8.27 2.46
N LEU A 364 -16.91 9.31 2.09
CA LEU A 364 -18.35 9.22 1.84
C LEU A 364 -18.68 8.24 0.70
N ALA A 365 -17.98 8.31 -0.43
CA ALA A 365 -18.20 7.41 -1.57
C ALA A 365 -17.97 5.94 -1.18
N VAL A 366 -16.89 5.65 -0.44
CA VAL A 366 -16.60 4.29 0.08
C VAL A 366 -17.74 3.83 0.98
N ARG A 367 -18.15 4.63 1.97
CA ARG A 367 -19.25 4.26 2.88
C ARG A 367 -20.57 4.01 2.14
N GLN A 368 -20.95 4.89 1.21
CA GLN A 368 -22.17 4.76 0.40
C GLN A 368 -22.22 3.47 -0.43
N SER A 369 -21.06 2.90 -0.74
CA SER A 369 -20.94 1.72 -1.60
C SER A 369 -20.84 0.44 -0.78
N PHE A 370 -19.95 0.43 0.20
CA PHE A 370 -19.55 -0.79 0.89
C PHE A 370 -20.14 -0.93 2.31
N LEU A 371 -20.79 0.13 2.85
CA LEU A 371 -21.42 0.12 4.19
C LEU A 371 -22.91 0.48 4.21
N THR A 372 -23.50 0.90 3.08
CA THR A 372 -24.94 1.13 2.98
C THR A 372 -25.65 -0.17 2.57
N SER A 373 -26.44 -0.76 3.47
CA SER A 373 -27.06 -2.08 3.28
C SER A 373 -27.97 -2.23 2.05
N THR A 374 -28.53 -1.14 1.53
CA THR A 374 -29.34 -1.13 0.30
C THR A 374 -28.51 -1.10 -0.98
N ASN A 375 -27.19 -0.97 -0.89
CA ASN A 375 -26.29 -0.98 -2.04
C ASN A 375 -25.86 -2.41 -2.35
N ASN A 376 -25.93 -2.82 -3.62
CA ASN A 376 -25.49 -4.14 -4.06
C ASN A 376 -24.00 -4.40 -3.85
N LEU A 377 -23.19 -3.37 -3.58
CA LEU A 377 -21.76 -3.48 -3.23
C LEU A 377 -21.51 -3.58 -1.72
N TYR A 378 -22.55 -3.57 -0.89
CA TYR A 378 -22.42 -3.66 0.56
C TYR A 378 -21.69 -4.94 1.00
N ILE A 379 -20.75 -4.80 1.94
CA ILE A 379 -20.02 -5.95 2.50
C ILE A 379 -21.01 -6.81 3.30
N GLY A 380 -21.18 -8.06 2.89
CA GLY A 380 -22.18 -8.95 3.46
C GLY A 380 -23.61 -8.65 2.99
N HIS A 381 -23.80 -8.08 1.79
CA HIS A 381 -25.14 -7.87 1.23
C HIS A 381 -25.92 -9.17 1.13
N THR A 382 -27.07 -9.24 1.80
CA THR A 382 -27.81 -10.49 2.05
C THR A 382 -28.22 -11.23 0.79
N ASN A 383 -28.46 -10.52 -0.31
CA ASN A 383 -28.83 -11.15 -1.59
C ASN A 383 -27.61 -11.48 -2.45
N VAL A 384 -26.53 -10.70 -2.37
CA VAL A 384 -25.33 -10.89 -3.22
C VAL A 384 -24.42 -11.95 -2.60
N CYS A 385 -24.31 -11.96 -1.28
CA CYS A 385 -23.51 -12.91 -0.50
C CYS A 385 -24.31 -14.12 -0.01
N ASN A 386 -25.52 -14.37 -0.53
CA ASN A 386 -26.33 -15.49 -0.07
C ASN A 386 -25.67 -16.84 -0.40
N GLY A 387 -25.25 -17.56 0.65
CA GLY A 387 -24.62 -18.88 0.51
C GLY A 387 -23.20 -18.87 -0.06
N ILE A 388 -22.56 -17.70 -0.15
CA ILE A 388 -21.19 -17.54 -0.68
C ILE A 388 -20.33 -16.71 0.27
N GLY A 389 -19.01 -16.80 0.11
CA GLY A 389 -18.06 -15.98 0.83
C GLY A 389 -16.69 -16.64 0.94
N ARG A 390 -15.65 -15.83 1.16
CA ARG A 390 -14.32 -16.36 1.44
C ARG A 390 -14.37 -17.27 2.68
N PRO A 391 -13.61 -18.40 2.67
CA PRO A 391 -13.63 -19.36 3.77
C PRO A 391 -13.02 -18.81 5.06
N LEU A 392 -13.44 -19.40 6.18
CA LEU A 392 -13.04 -19.08 7.55
C LEU A 392 -11.54 -19.17 7.80
#